data_AF-A0A6G2QNZ0-F1
#
_entry.id   AF-A0A6G2QNZ0-F1
#
_cell.length_a   1.000
_cell.length_b   1.000
_cell.length_c   1.000
_cell.angle_alpha   90.00
_cell.angle_beta   90.00
_cell.angle_gamma   90.00
#
_symmetry.space_group_name_H-M   'P 1'
#
loop_
_entity.id
_entity.type
_entity.pdbx_description
1 polymer ?
#
loop_
_entity_poly.entity_id
_entity_poly.type
_entity_poly.pdbx_seq_one_letter_code
_entity_poly.pdbx_strand_id
1 'polypeptide(L)'
;MTVYLAEDDPRWAEHSGGEGHHDAPQWRPEDVERAAVFLAGIAPQARQVLEYLLRSPGRTVHCTELVDEVLGGQGAGDPARRVAGVLSGMSKERAHSGRRYPFHWWEATEGGTGATYAVRPSVAAVFLAARLTDD
;
A
#
# COMPACT_ATOMS: atom_id res chain seq x y z
N MET A 1 -4.79 6.72 -18.39
CA MET A 1 -3.58 7.57 -18.31
C MET A 1 -2.97 7.30 -16.94
N THR A 2 -1.71 6.89 -16.87
CA THR A 2 -1.06 6.56 -15.60
C THR A 2 -0.72 7.84 -14.84
N VAL A 3 -1.16 7.96 -13.59
CA VAL A 3 -0.89 9.13 -12.73
C VAL A 3 0.19 8.77 -11.72
N TYR A 4 1.12 9.70 -11.51
CA TYR A 4 2.18 9.61 -10.51
C TYR A 4 2.08 10.81 -9.56
N LEU A 5 2.16 10.52 -8.27
CA LEU A 5 2.19 11.48 -7.18
C LEU A 5 3.65 11.78 -6.83
N ALA A 6 4.03 13.06 -6.84
CA ALA A 6 5.32 13.51 -6.32
C ALA A 6 5.39 13.36 -4.80
N GLU A 7 6.59 13.42 -4.21
CA GLU A 7 6.77 13.28 -2.75
C GLU A 7 5.96 14.31 -1.95
N ASP A 8 5.83 15.53 -2.46
CA ASP A 8 5.17 16.69 -1.87
C ASP A 8 3.71 16.87 -2.33
N ASP A 9 3.15 15.89 -3.07
CA ASP A 9 1.77 15.95 -3.53
C ASP A 9 0.79 16.04 -2.34
N PRO A 10 -0.14 17.03 -2.31
CA PRO A 10 -1.04 17.24 -1.18
C PRO A 10 -1.97 16.05 -0.93
N ARG A 11 -2.22 15.20 -1.94
CA ARG A 11 -3.07 14.01 -1.79
C ARG A 11 -2.54 13.01 -0.77
N TRP A 12 -1.26 13.05 -0.42
CA TRP A 12 -0.73 12.24 0.69
C TRP A 12 -1.31 12.59 2.05
N ALA A 13 -1.78 13.83 2.23
CA ALA A 13 -2.50 14.26 3.43
C ALA A 13 -3.99 13.90 3.36
N GLU A 14 -4.55 13.83 2.15
CA GLU A 14 -5.97 13.60 1.89
C GLU A 14 -6.24 12.12 1.56
N HIS A 15 -6.00 11.17 2.47
CA HIS A 15 -6.30 9.76 2.17
C HIS A 15 -7.59 9.28 2.83
N SER A 16 -8.32 8.36 2.20
CA SER A 16 -9.64 7.86 2.64
C SER A 16 -9.56 6.87 3.82
N GLY A 17 -8.46 6.87 4.57
CA GLY A 17 -8.32 6.05 5.77
C GLY A 17 -8.85 6.81 6.98
N GLY A 18 -10.03 6.43 7.46
CA GLY A 18 -10.67 7.04 8.63
C GLY A 18 -9.81 7.04 9.90
N GLU A 19 -10.38 7.55 11.00
CA GLU A 19 -9.72 7.63 12.32
C GLU A 19 -9.06 6.29 12.72
N GLY A 20 -7.87 6.34 13.32
CA GLY A 20 -7.09 5.14 13.69
C GLY A 20 -6.17 4.58 12.60
N HIS A 21 -6.29 5.04 11.35
CA HIS A 21 -5.44 4.59 10.24
C HIS A 21 -4.25 5.51 9.93
N HIS A 22 -4.25 6.72 10.49
CA HIS A 22 -3.25 7.78 10.24
C HIS A 22 -2.57 8.32 11.50
N ASP A 23 -3.02 7.92 12.69
CA ASP A 23 -2.48 8.42 13.97
C ASP A 23 -1.05 7.92 14.22
N ALA A 24 -0.70 6.78 13.62
CA ALA A 24 0.65 6.25 13.69
C ALA A 24 1.60 7.00 12.75
N PRO A 25 2.84 7.29 13.20
CA PRO A 25 3.83 7.98 12.37
C PRO A 25 4.12 7.22 11.06
N GLN A 26 4.50 7.97 10.02
CA GLN A 26 5.04 7.40 8.78
C GLN A 26 6.34 6.63 9.04
N TRP A 27 6.61 5.67 8.17
CA TRP A 27 7.92 5.10 7.91
C TRP A 27 8.96 6.19 7.61
N ARG A 28 10.15 6.03 8.18
CA ARG A 28 11.31 6.90 8.02
C ARG A 28 12.54 6.08 7.59
N PRO A 29 13.60 6.72 7.08
CA PRO A 29 14.82 6.01 6.68
C PRO A 29 15.42 5.11 7.75
N GLU A 30 15.22 5.39 9.03
CA GLU A 30 15.73 4.58 10.15
C GLU A 30 14.91 3.31 10.38
N ASP A 31 13.77 3.12 9.70
CA ASP A 31 12.85 2.00 9.91
C ASP A 31 13.15 0.78 9.03
N VAL A 32 14.34 0.69 8.42
CA VAL A 32 14.67 -0.40 7.48
C VAL A 32 14.50 -1.79 8.11
N GLU A 33 15.09 -2.03 9.28
CA GLU A 33 14.95 -3.32 9.98
C GLU A 33 13.48 -3.61 10.35
N ARG A 34 12.75 -2.58 10.79
CA ARG A 34 11.33 -2.68 11.12
C ARG A 34 10.49 -3.01 9.88
N ALA A 35 10.84 -2.47 8.72
CA ALA A 35 10.18 -2.75 7.46
C ALA A 35 10.45 -4.17 6.98
N ALA A 36 11.66 -4.71 7.21
CA ALA A 36 11.97 -6.12 6.93
C ALA A 36 11.09 -7.06 7.76
N VAL A 37 11.00 -6.82 9.08
CA VAL A 37 10.11 -7.59 9.96
C VAL A 37 8.65 -7.49 9.52
N PHE A 38 8.18 -6.29 9.15
CA PHE A 38 6.83 -6.10 8.62
C PHE A 38 6.60 -6.94 7.36
N LEU A 39 7.52 -6.90 6.39
CA LEU A 39 7.42 -7.68 5.15
C LEU A 39 7.44 -9.20 5.37
N ALA A 40 8.19 -9.67 6.37
CA ALA A 40 8.25 -11.07 6.74
C ALA A 40 6.96 -11.54 7.45
N GLY A 41 6.29 -10.66 8.19
CA GLY A 41 5.11 -10.99 9.00
C GLY A 41 3.76 -10.91 8.27
N ILE A 42 3.66 -10.20 7.15
CA ILE A 42 2.39 -10.06 6.41
C ILE A 42 2.06 -11.29 5.55
N ALA A 43 0.77 -11.50 5.30
CA ALA A 43 0.29 -12.59 4.46
C ALA A 43 0.88 -12.53 3.03
N PRO A 44 1.17 -13.67 2.36
CA PRO A 44 1.80 -13.67 1.05
C PRO A 44 1.08 -12.84 -0.02
N GLN A 45 -0.25 -12.90 -0.07
CA GLN A 45 -1.03 -12.10 -1.03
C GLN A 45 -0.96 -10.60 -0.73
N ALA A 46 -0.96 -10.22 0.55
CA ALA A 46 -0.80 -8.83 0.97
C ALA A 46 0.59 -8.32 0.59
N ARG A 47 1.62 -9.16 0.78
CA ARG A 47 2.99 -8.89 0.34
C ARG A 47 3.08 -8.68 -1.17
N GLN A 48 2.44 -9.52 -1.97
CA GLN A 48 2.41 -9.36 -3.43
C GLN A 48 1.81 -8.02 -3.87
N VAL A 49 0.69 -7.61 -3.27
CA VAL A 49 0.07 -6.30 -3.54
C VAL A 49 1.00 -5.16 -3.16
N LEU A 50 1.60 -5.21 -1.96
CA LEU A 50 2.54 -4.18 -1.52
C LEU A 50 3.76 -4.10 -2.43
N GLU A 51 4.36 -5.24 -2.77
CA GLU A 51 5.50 -5.31 -3.67
C GLU A 51 5.17 -4.79 -5.07
N TYR A 52 3.95 -5.01 -5.56
CA TYR A 52 3.48 -4.44 -6.82
C TYR A 52 3.49 -2.91 -6.78
N LEU A 53 2.94 -2.32 -5.71
CA LEU A 53 2.93 -0.87 -5.53
C LEU A 53 4.36 -0.29 -5.36
N LEU A 54 5.24 -1.02 -4.67
CA LEU A 54 6.63 -0.60 -4.45
C LEU A 54 7.47 -0.55 -5.73
N ARG A 55 7.11 -1.28 -6.80
CA ARG A 55 7.81 -1.25 -8.10
C ARG A 55 7.69 0.08 -8.82
N SER A 56 6.70 0.89 -8.49
CA SER A 56 6.48 2.19 -9.12
C SER A 56 6.00 3.19 -8.07
N PRO A 57 6.91 3.68 -7.19
CA PRO A 57 6.54 4.61 -6.14
C PRO A 57 5.87 5.86 -6.71
N GLY A 58 4.84 6.35 -6.01
CA GLY A 58 3.99 7.46 -6.46
C GLY A 58 2.95 7.07 -7.51
N ARG A 59 3.07 5.93 -8.21
CA ARG A 59 2.07 5.50 -9.20
C ARG A 59 0.74 5.19 -8.51
N THR A 60 -0.32 5.82 -8.99
CA THR A 60 -1.68 5.49 -8.55
C THR A 60 -2.17 4.26 -9.30
N VAL A 61 -2.56 3.22 -8.56
CA VAL A 61 -3.00 1.92 -9.10
C VAL A 61 -4.43 1.65 -8.68
N HIS A 62 -5.33 1.43 -9.64
CA HIS A 62 -6.74 1.15 -9.35
C HIS A 62 -6.93 -0.28 -8.83
N CYS A 63 -7.95 -0.52 -8.00
CA CYS A 63 -8.21 -1.84 -7.43
C CYS A 63 -8.44 -2.94 -8.48
N THR A 64 -9.00 -2.61 -9.65
CA THR A 64 -9.15 -3.56 -10.77
C THR A 64 -7.80 -4.05 -11.27
N GLU A 65 -6.82 -3.16 -11.42
CA GLU A 65 -5.47 -3.52 -11.85
C GLU A 65 -4.80 -4.45 -10.84
N LEU A 66 -4.95 -4.18 -9.54
CA LEU A 66 -4.43 -5.07 -8.49
C LEU A 66 -5.08 -6.47 -8.54
N VAL A 67 -6.37 -6.55 -8.86
CA VAL A 67 -7.06 -7.83 -9.00
C VAL A 67 -6.54 -8.60 -10.21
N ASP A 68 -6.44 -7.94 -11.35
CA ASP A 68 -6.10 -8.55 -12.63
C ASP A 68 -4.62 -8.96 -12.69
N GLU A 69 -3.71 -8.06 -12.28
CA GLU A 69 -2.27 -8.22 -12.44
C GLU A 69 -1.59 -8.94 -11.26
N VAL A 70 -2.20 -8.92 -10.07
CA VAL A 70 -1.56 -9.44 -8.85
C VAL A 70 -2.33 -10.60 -8.23
N LEU A 71 -3.63 -10.44 -8.01
CA LEU A 71 -4.42 -11.38 -7.22
C LEU A 71 -4.99 -12.55 -8.03
N GLY A 72 -4.80 -12.56 -9.35
CA GLY A 72 -5.38 -13.55 -10.25
C GLY A 72 -6.87 -13.26 -10.50
N GLY A 73 -7.14 -12.54 -11.58
CA GLY A 73 -8.48 -12.14 -11.98
C GLY A 73 -9.27 -13.27 -12.63
N GLN A 74 -9.92 -14.14 -11.83
CA GLN A 74 -11.12 -14.87 -12.26
C GLN A 74 -12.07 -15.06 -11.07
N GLY A 75 -13.04 -14.17 -10.93
CA GLY A 75 -14.13 -14.30 -9.95
C GLY A 75 -15.12 -13.14 -10.03
N ALA A 76 -16.41 -13.45 -9.98
CA ALA A 76 -17.48 -12.46 -9.86
C ALA A 76 -17.43 -11.85 -8.45
N GLY A 77 -16.82 -10.67 -8.31
CA GLY A 77 -16.74 -9.97 -7.03
C GLY A 77 -16.28 -8.53 -7.20
N ASP A 78 -16.66 -7.68 -6.24
CA ASP A 78 -16.24 -6.28 -6.18
C ASP A 78 -14.71 -6.17 -5.99
N PRO A 79 -13.96 -5.61 -6.96
CA PRO A 79 -12.51 -5.47 -6.88
C PRO A 79 -12.05 -4.69 -5.64
N ALA A 80 -12.79 -3.66 -5.22
CA ALA A 80 -12.44 -2.87 -4.05
C ALA A 80 -12.53 -3.70 -2.77
N ARG A 81 -13.61 -4.47 -2.62
CA ARG A 81 -13.79 -5.38 -1.48
C ARG A 81 -12.74 -6.48 -1.44
N ARG A 82 -12.35 -7.01 -2.60
CA ARG A 82 -11.30 -8.03 -2.70
C ARG A 82 -9.94 -7.48 -2.25
N VAL A 83 -9.54 -6.32 -2.77
CA VAL A 83 -8.28 -5.67 -2.38
C VAL A 83 -8.29 -5.30 -0.89
N ALA A 84 -9.37 -4.72 -0.38
CA ALA A 84 -9.50 -4.39 1.04
C ALA A 84 -9.39 -5.64 1.93
N GLY A 85 -10.00 -6.76 1.52
CA GLY A 85 -9.88 -8.05 2.21
C GLY A 85 -8.43 -8.52 2.33
N VAL A 86 -7.66 -8.45 1.24
CA VAL A 86 -6.24 -8.81 1.22
C VAL A 86 -5.41 -7.88 2.11
N LEU A 87 -5.60 -6.57 1.98
CA LEU A 87 -4.83 -5.57 2.72
C LEU A 87 -5.15 -5.57 4.23
N SER A 88 -6.35 -6.02 4.63
CA SER A 88 -6.69 -6.19 6.05
C SER A 88 -5.79 -7.20 6.78
N GLY A 89 -5.18 -8.14 6.03
CA GLY A 89 -4.17 -9.08 6.52
C GLY A 89 -2.88 -8.42 7.03
N MET A 90 -2.66 -7.12 6.79
CA MET A 90 -1.52 -6.36 7.31
C MET A 90 -1.79 -5.73 8.69
N SER A 91 -3.02 -5.80 9.21
CA SER A 91 -3.44 -5.06 10.41
C SER A 91 -2.61 -5.38 11.65
N LYS A 92 -2.28 -6.66 11.87
CA LYS A 92 -1.44 -7.12 12.98
C LYS A 92 -0.02 -6.53 12.90
N GLU A 93 0.63 -6.67 11.75
CA GLU A 93 2.01 -6.17 11.58
C GLU A 93 2.07 -4.64 11.57
N ARG A 94 1.02 -3.97 11.09
CA ARG A 94 0.87 -2.52 11.27
C ARG A 94 0.88 -2.16 12.75
N ALA A 95 0.04 -2.82 13.56
CA ALA A 95 -0.01 -2.57 14.99
C ALA A 95 1.34 -2.83 15.68
N HIS A 96 2.01 -3.94 15.36
CA HIS A 96 3.32 -4.29 15.91
C HIS A 96 4.43 -3.30 15.51
N SER A 97 4.39 -2.81 14.28
CA SER A 97 5.40 -1.85 13.80
C SER A 97 5.28 -0.48 14.49
N GLY A 98 4.11 -0.12 15.02
CA GLY A 98 3.83 1.23 15.49
C GLY A 98 3.90 2.29 14.38
N ARG A 99 3.84 1.87 13.11
CA ARG A 99 3.80 2.72 11.92
C ARG A 99 2.45 2.60 11.21
N ARG A 100 2.10 3.62 10.43
CA ARG A 100 0.93 3.53 9.53
C ARG A 100 1.16 2.52 8.41
N TYR A 101 0.08 2.17 7.70
CA TYR A 101 0.23 1.35 6.50
C TYR A 101 1.23 1.98 5.52
N PRO A 102 2.02 1.16 4.81
CA PRO A 102 3.04 1.66 3.89
C PRO A 102 2.47 2.17 2.57
N PHE A 103 1.15 2.27 2.43
CA PHE A 103 0.44 2.76 1.26
C PHE A 103 -0.68 3.73 1.67
N HIS A 104 -1.12 4.53 0.73
CA HIS A 104 -2.30 5.39 0.83
C HIS A 104 -3.34 4.92 -0.17
N TRP A 105 -4.59 5.25 0.09
CA TRP A 105 -5.68 4.99 -0.84
C TRP A 105 -6.69 6.13 -0.84
N TRP A 106 -7.37 6.25 -1.97
CA TRP A 106 -8.41 7.23 -2.25
C TRP A 106 -9.58 6.53 -2.90
N GLU A 107 -10.79 7.04 -2.67
CA GLU A 107 -11.92 6.71 -3.53
C GLU A 107 -11.55 7.00 -5.00
N ALA A 108 -12.00 6.15 -5.91
CA ALA A 108 -11.81 6.40 -7.34
C ALA A 108 -12.43 7.76 -7.71
N THR A 109 -11.77 8.50 -8.62
CA THR A 109 -12.25 9.83 -9.06
C THR A 109 -13.65 9.76 -9.67
N GLU A 110 -14.37 10.89 -9.67
CA GLU A 110 -15.78 11.01 -10.10
C GLU A 110 -16.17 10.11 -11.29
N GLY A 111 -17.17 9.26 -11.05
CA GLY A 111 -17.70 8.29 -12.02
C GLY A 111 -17.06 6.90 -11.97
N GLY A 112 -15.95 6.72 -11.23
CA GLY A 112 -15.34 5.42 -10.98
C GLY A 112 -15.84 4.78 -9.69
N THR A 113 -16.16 3.49 -9.71
CA THR A 113 -16.39 2.70 -8.48
C THR A 113 -15.08 2.07 -8.02
N GLY A 114 -14.78 2.18 -6.71
CA GLY A 114 -13.66 1.47 -6.09
C GLY A 114 -12.64 2.40 -5.44
N ALA A 115 -11.39 1.94 -5.38
CA ALA A 115 -10.31 2.64 -4.70
C ALA A 115 -9.00 2.58 -5.49
N THR A 116 -8.22 3.65 -5.38
CA THR A 116 -6.90 3.78 -5.99
C THR A 116 -5.85 3.81 -4.89
N TYR A 117 -4.72 3.15 -5.10
CA TYR A 117 -3.67 2.96 -4.11
C TYR A 117 -2.34 3.50 -4.62
N ALA A 118 -1.51 4.03 -3.73
CA ALA A 118 -0.13 4.37 -4.05
C ALA A 118 0.78 4.30 -2.82
N VAL A 119 2.08 4.13 -3.05
CA VAL A 119 3.11 4.24 -2.00
C VAL A 119 3.88 5.52 -2.20
N ARG A 120 4.05 6.31 -1.14
CA ARG A 120 4.85 7.54 -1.18
C ARG A 120 6.32 7.22 -1.47
N PRO A 121 7.03 7.96 -2.35
CA PRO A 121 8.41 7.64 -2.73
C PRO A 121 9.37 7.42 -1.56
N SER A 122 9.35 8.30 -0.55
CA SER A 122 10.18 8.14 0.66
C SER A 122 9.88 6.86 1.44
N VAL A 123 8.61 6.46 1.53
CA VAL A 123 8.21 5.20 2.17
C VAL A 123 8.68 4.00 1.35
N ALA A 124 8.52 4.05 0.02
CA ALA A 124 8.99 2.97 -0.84
C ALA A 124 10.49 2.72 -0.67
N ALA A 125 11.28 3.79 -0.57
CA ALA A 125 12.72 3.67 -0.36
C ALA A 125 13.09 2.85 0.89
N VAL A 126 12.34 3.01 2.00
CA VAL A 126 12.55 2.23 3.24
C VAL A 126 12.33 0.74 2.99
N PHE A 127 11.21 0.38 2.36
CA PHE A 127 10.85 -1.02 2.10
C PHE A 127 11.73 -1.67 1.04
N LEU A 128 12.18 -0.90 0.05
CA LEU A 128 13.13 -1.39 -0.95
C LEU A 128 14.51 -1.63 -0.33
N ALA A 129 14.98 -0.74 0.55
CA ALA A 129 16.20 -0.95 1.33
C ALA A 129 16.11 -2.19 2.24
N ALA A 130 14.96 -2.39 2.89
CA ALA A 130 14.72 -3.56 3.74
C ALA A 130 14.80 -4.90 2.99
N ARG A 131 14.49 -4.90 1.68
CA ARG A 131 14.64 -6.10 0.84
C ARG A 131 16.08 -6.43 0.49
N LEU A 132 16.97 -5.45 0.53
CA LEU A 132 18.40 -5.65 0.24
C LEU A 132 19.17 -6.15 1.48
N THR A 133 18.57 -6.08 2.66
CA THR A 133 19.18 -6.56 3.91
C THR A 133 18.81 -8.01 4.26
N ASP A 134 17.85 -8.59 3.54
CA ASP A 134 17.39 -10.00 3.68
C ASP A 134 18.08 -10.95 2.67
N ASP A 135 19.05 -10.46 1.89
CA ASP A 135 19.84 -11.21 0.88
C ASP A 135 21.26 -11.52 1.40
#